data_AF-A0A370GHA1-F1
#
_entry.id   AF-A0A370GHA1-F1
#
_cell.length_a   1.000
_cell.length_b   1.000
_cell.length_c   1.000
_cell.angle_alpha   90.00
_cell.angle_beta   90.00
_cell.angle_gamma   90.00
#
_symmetry.space_group_name_H-M   'P 1'
#
loop_
_entity.id
_entity.type
_entity.pdbx_description
1 polymer ?
#
loop_
_entity_poly.entity_id
_entity_poly.type
_entity_poly.pdbx_seq_one_letter_code
_entity_poly.pdbx_strand_id
1 'polypeptide(L)' 'MKIMSNEQLVAAYRGAEKNGQDRDWVRLLKDEIRKRGINPLKQRR' A
#
# COMPACT_ATOMS: atom_id res chain seq x y z
N MET A 1 -1.95 5.64 -8.94
CA MET A 1 -0.49 5.83 -8.78
C MET A 1 0.31 5.12 -9.88
N LYS A 2 0.37 5.67 -11.11
CA LYS A 2 0.95 4.95 -12.27
C LYS A 2 2.48 4.72 -12.22
N ILE A 3 3.18 5.36 -11.28
CA ILE A 3 4.66 5.33 -11.21
C ILE A 3 5.18 4.30 -10.18
N MET A 4 4.43 3.97 -9.13
CA MET A 4 4.90 3.01 -8.11
C MET A 4 4.73 1.57 -8.59
N SER A 5 5.81 0.78 -8.44
CA SER A 5 5.75 -0.67 -8.55
C SER A 5 4.86 -1.28 -7.45
N ASN A 6 4.46 -2.53 -7.63
CA ASN A 6 3.64 -3.24 -6.64
C ASN A 6 4.34 -3.33 -5.27
N GLU A 7 5.66 -3.52 -5.26
CA GLU A 7 6.46 -3.57 -4.03
C GLU A 7 6.56 -2.20 -3.36
N GLN A 8 6.79 -1.14 -4.14
CA GLN A 8 6.82 0.24 -3.63
C GLN A 8 5.47 0.64 -3.04
N LEU A 9 4.37 0.22 -3.67
CA LEU A 9 3.02 0.50 -3.21
C LEU A 9 2.72 -0.17 -1.86
N VAL A 10 3.11 -1.43 -1.69
CA VAL A 10 2.95 -2.17 -0.42
C VAL A 10 3.86 -1.60 0.67
N ALA A 11 5.11 -1.23 0.34
CA ALA A 11 6.03 -0.61 1.28
C ALA A 11 5.51 0.76 1.77
N ALA A 12 5.00 1.59 0.86
CA ALA A 12 4.39 2.87 1.19
C ALA A 12 3.15 2.71 2.08
N TYR A 13 2.28 1.73 1.79
CA TYR A 13 1.11 1.43 2.62
C TYR A 13 1.49 1.03 4.05
N ARG A 14 2.45 0.09 4.19
CA ARG A 14 2.93 -0.35 5.51
C ARG A 14 3.60 0.78 6.29
N GLY A 15 4.39 1.61 5.61
CA GLY A 15 5.03 2.78 6.21
C GLY A 15 4.00 3.79 6.71
N ALA A 16 2.99 4.08 5.88
CA ALA A 16 1.92 5.01 6.23
C ALA A 16 1.06 4.49 7.39
N GLU A 17 0.70 3.20 7.40
CA GLU A 17 -0.01 2.59 8.53
C GLU A 17 0.82 2.61 9.82
N LYS A 18 2.10 2.25 9.74
CA LYS A 18 2.99 2.17 10.92
C LYS A 18 3.28 3.53 11.54
N ASN A 19 3.48 4.55 10.71
CA ASN A 19 3.85 5.89 11.16
C ASN A 19 2.62 6.75 11.52
N GLY A 20 1.41 6.19 11.41
CA GLY A 20 0.17 6.94 11.66
C GLY A 20 0.03 8.14 10.73
N GLN A 21 0.48 8.00 9.47
CA GLN A 21 0.31 9.05 8.47
C GLN A 21 -1.17 9.25 8.15
N ASP A 22 -1.45 10.35 7.45
CA ASP A 22 -2.78 10.77 7.01
C ASP A 22 -3.67 9.58 6.60
N ARG A 23 -4.87 9.51 7.19
CA ARG A 23 -5.83 8.42 6.96
C ARG A 23 -6.30 8.36 5.52
N ASP A 24 -6.40 9.50 4.84
CA ASP A 24 -6.81 9.55 3.44
C ASP A 24 -5.69 9.01 2.52
N TRP A 25 -4.44 9.27 2.88
CA TRP A 25 -3.28 8.70 2.21
C TRP A 25 -3.22 7.17 2.36
N VAL A 26 -3.42 6.67 3.58
CA VAL A 26 -3.49 5.22 3.85
C VAL A 26 -4.64 4.58 3.06
N ARG A 27 -5.80 5.24 3.01
CA ARG A 27 -6.97 4.75 2.26
C ARG A 27 -6.71 4.69 0.76
N LEU A 28 -6.08 5.72 0.19
CA LEU A 28 -5.75 5.79 -1.23
C LEU A 28 -4.78 4.67 -1.63
N LEU A 29 -3.74 4.43 -0.82
CA LEU A 29 -2.80 3.34 -1.02
C LEU A 29 -3.49 1.97 -0.96
N LYS A 30 -4.36 1.76 0.02
CA LYS A 30 -5.16 0.53 0.17
C LYS A 30 -6.04 0.26 -1.04
N ASP A 31 -6.72 1.28 -1.56
CA ASP A 31 -7.59 1.16 -2.73
C ASP A 31 -6.78 0.84 -4.00
N GLU A 32 -5.62 1.44 -4.20
CA GLU A 32 -4.73 1.13 -5.32
C GLU A 32 -4.19 -0.32 -5.23
N ILE A 33 -3.79 -0.78 -4.04
CA ILE A 33 -3.35 -2.16 -3.79
C ILE A 33 -4.48 -3.14 -4.14
N ARG A 34 -5.70 -2.85 -3.70
CA ARG A 34 -6.88 -3.67 -3.98
C ARG A 34 -7.23 -3.69 -5.47
N LYS A 35 -7.17 -2.55 -6.15
CA LYS A 35 -7.40 -2.45 -7.61
C LYS A 35 -6.43 -3.31 -8.42
N ARG A 36 -5.21 -3.49 -7.93
CA ARG A 36 -4.17 -4.31 -8.57
C ARG A 36 -4.23 -5.79 -8.16
N GLY A 37 -5.15 -6.18 -7.27
CA GLY A 37 -5.25 -7.55 -6.77
C GLY A 37 -4.05 -8.00 -5.92
N ILE A 38 -3.26 -7.05 -5.40
CA ILE A 38 -2.09 -7.35 -4.59
C ILE A 38 -2.55 -7.59 -3.15
N ASN A 39 -2.05 -8.65 -2.51
CA ASN A 39 -2.30 -8.86 -1.09
C ASN A 39 -1.15 -8.23 -0.28
N PRO A 40 -1.37 -7.10 0.41
CA PRO A 40 -0.33 -6.38 1.14
C PRO A 40 0.21 -7.16 2.35
N LEU A 41 -0.48 -8.25 2.74
CA LEU A 41 -0.10 -9.15 3.84
C LEU A 41 0.64 -10.40 3.34
N LYS A 42 0.66 -10.65 2.02
CA LYS A 42 1.27 -11.85 1.44
C LYS A 42 2.72 -11.58 1.03
N GLN A 43 3.57 -11.35 2.02
CA GLN A 43 5.02 -11.53 1.87
C GLN A 43 5.52 -12.38 3.03
N ARG A 44 5.19 -13.67 2.95
CA ARG A 44 5.78 -14.72 3.78
C ARG A 44 5.87 -15.98 2.92
N ARG A 45 6.96 -16.07 2.18
CA ARG A 45 7.60 -17.33 1.79
C ARG A 45 9.08 -17.17 2.05
#